data_AF-A0AAW6EQP6-F1
#
_entry.id   AF-A0AAW6EQP6-F1
#
_cell.length_a   1.000
_cell.length_b   1.000
_cell.length_c   1.000
_cell.angle_alpha   90.00
_cell.angle_beta   90.00
_cell.angle_gamma   90.00
#
_symmetry.space_group_name_H-M   'P 1'
#
loop_
_entity.id
_entity.type
_entity.pdbx_description
1 polymer ?
#
loop_
_entity_poly.entity_id
_entity_poly.type
_entity_poly.pdbx_seq_one_letter_code
_entity_poly.pdbx_strand_id
1 'polypeptide(L)' 'MSTFNKIKDLYEDGYRCIYHNCTDNNYTIYLKNFDSEDSQTIEISDENEFNQFQGYINDLKMS' A
#
# COMPACT_ATOMS: atom_id res chain seq x y z
N MET A 1 1.70 15.02 3.94
CA MET A 1 2.42 13.84 3.43
C MET A 1 1.48 13.12 2.47
N SER A 2 1.96 12.73 1.29
CA SER A 2 1.17 11.95 0.33
C SER A 2 0.82 10.57 0.90
N THR A 3 -0.30 10.00 0.47
CA THR A 3 -0.69 8.64 0.88
C THR A 3 0.35 7.63 0.44
N PHE A 4 0.96 7.87 -0.71
CA PHE A 4 2.06 7.07 -1.24
C PHE A 4 3.30 7.04 -0.32
N ASN A 5 3.70 8.17 0.26
CA ASN A 5 4.84 8.19 1.18
C ASN A 5 4.55 7.38 2.46
N LYS A 6 3.32 7.47 2.98
CA LYS A 6 2.91 6.66 4.13
C LYS A 6 2.99 5.16 3.85
N ILE A 7 2.65 4.73 2.62
CA ILE A 7 2.79 3.32 2.23
C ILE A 7 4.26 2.91 2.19
N LYS A 8 5.15 3.76 1.66
CA LYS A 8 6.60 3.50 1.66
C LYS A 8 7.13 3.33 3.08
N ASP A 9 6.81 4.25 3.99
CA ASP A 9 7.24 4.20 5.38
C ASP A 9 6.79 2.88 6.04
N LEU A 10 5.53 2.47 5.81
CA LEU A 10 5.03 1.18 6.31
C LEU A 10 5.79 -0.02 5.73
N TYR A 11 6.18 0.03 4.45
CA TYR A 11 6.98 -1.02 3.83
C TYR A 11 8.40 -1.11 4.42
N GLU A 12 9.00 0.04 4.76
CA GLU A 12 10.28 0.10 5.49
C GLU A 12 10.15 -0.46 6.91
N ASP A 13 9.00 -0.24 7.56
CA ASP A 13 8.63 -0.80 8.87
C ASP A 13 8.25 -2.30 8.82
N GLY A 14 8.36 -2.95 7.65
CA GLY A 14 8.13 -4.39 7.50
C GLY A 14 6.69 -4.80 7.14
N TYR A 15 5.78 -3.84 6.95
CA TYR A 15 4.44 -4.17 6.44
C TYR A 15 4.50 -4.61 4.98
N ARG A 16 3.59 -5.51 4.59
CA ARG A 16 3.41 -5.97 3.22
C ARG A 16 1.93 -5.91 2.84
N CYS A 17 1.65 -5.50 1.60
CA CYS A 17 0.30 -5.55 1.05
C CYS A 17 -0.13 -7.01 0.91
N ILE A 18 -1.27 -7.36 1.52
CA ILE A 18 -1.87 -8.69 1.44
C ILE A 18 -3.09 -8.72 0.53
N TYR A 19 -3.75 -7.57 0.35
CA TYR A 19 -4.92 -7.42 -0.48
C TYR A 19 -5.15 -5.94 -0.82
N HIS A 20 -5.72 -5.67 -1.98
CA HIS A 20 -6.26 -4.35 -2.30
C HIS A 20 -7.55 -4.48 -3.11
N ASN A 21 -8.46 -3.52 -2.93
CA ASN A 21 -9.74 -3.43 -3.62
C ASN A 21 -9.92 -2.03 -4.21
N CYS A 22 -10.76 -1.91 -5.25
CA CYS A 22 -11.21 -0.64 -5.80
C CYS A 22 -12.74 -0.62 -5.79
N THR A 23 -13.33 0.43 -5.22
CA THR A 23 -14.78 0.64 -5.19
C THR A 23 -15.07 2.12 -5.35
N ASP A 24 -15.89 2.49 -6.34
CA ASP A 24 -16.28 3.88 -6.64
C ASP A 24 -15.09 4.85 -6.72
N ASN A 25 -14.04 4.47 -7.47
CA ASN A 25 -12.77 5.20 -7.62
C ASN A 25 -11.97 5.45 -6.31
N ASN A 26 -12.32 4.74 -5.23
CA ASN A 26 -11.52 4.68 -4.02
C ASN A 26 -10.82 3.33 -3.94
N TYR A 27 -9.51 3.37 -3.72
CA TYR A 27 -8.66 2.20 -3.60
C TYR A 27 -8.37 1.93 -2.13
N THR A 28 -8.74 0.76 -1.64
CA THR A 28 -8.44 0.32 -0.27
C THR A 28 -7.30 -0.69 -0.30
N ILE A 29 -6.24 -0.43 0.45
CA ILE A 29 -5.05 -1.28 0.56
C ILE A 29 -4.99 -1.83 1.98
N TYR A 30 -4.81 -3.14 2.08
CA TYR A 30 -4.68 -3.87 3.34
C TYR A 30 -3.24 -4.35 3.50
N LEU A 31 -2.62 -3.91 4.59
CA LEU A 31 -1.22 -4.14 4.91
C LEU A 31 -1.12 -4.97 6.19
N LYS A 32 -0.22 -5.95 6.22
CA LYS A 32 0.08 -6.79 7.39
C LYS A 32 1.57 -6.73 7.69
N ASN A 33 1.91 -6.53 8.96
CA ASN A 33 3.23 -6.83 9.48
C ASN A 33 3.17 -8.24 10.09
N PHE A 34 4.03 -9.15 9.62
CA PHE A 34 4.04 -10.54 10.08
C PHE A 34 4.91 -10.75 11.33
N ASP A 35 5.83 -9.82 11.61
CA ASP A 35 6.69 -9.87 12.79
C ASP A 35 5.97 -9.33 14.02
N SER A 36 5.25 -8.21 13.89
CA SER A 36 4.47 -7.62 14.99
C SER A 36 3.02 -8.10 15.04
N GLU A 37 2.58 -8.87 14.04
CA GLU A 37 1.17 -9.24 13.82
C GLU A 37 0.21 -8.05 13.67
N ASP A 38 0.70 -6.84 13.43
CA ASP A 38 -0.15 -5.65 13.22
C ASP A 38 -0.73 -5.58 11.81
N SER A 39 -1.84 -4.86 11.66
CA SER A 39 -2.49 -4.61 10.37
C SER A 39 -2.83 -3.14 10.18
N GLN A 40 -2.69 -2.65 8.96
CA GLN A 40 -3.01 -1.27 8.58
C GLN A 40 -3.88 -1.25 7.34
N THR A 41 -4.81 -0.30 7.27
CA THR A 41 -5.66 -0.05 6.11
C THR A 41 -5.42 1.36 5.62
N ILE A 42 -5.19 1.50 4.32
CA ILE A 42 -4.98 2.79 3.67
C ILE A 42 -5.98 2.94 2.53
N GLU A 43 -6.64 4.10 2.49
CA GLU A 43 -7.53 4.49 1.41
C GLU A 43 -6.81 5.53 0.54
N ILE A 44 -6.87 5.33 -0.77
CA ILE A 44 -6.37 6.26 -1.77
C ILE A 44 -7.55 6.65 -2.66
N SER A 45 -7.85 7.95 -2.73
CA SER A 45 -8.85 8.50 -3.65
C SER A 45 -8.21 9.12 -4.90
N ASP A 46 -6.89 9.30 -4.90
CA ASP A 46 -6.13 9.85 -6.01
C ASP A 46 -5.55 8.73 -6.89
N GLU A 47 -5.98 8.68 -8.15
CA GLU A 47 -5.55 7.66 -9.11
C GLU A 47 -4.04 7.69 -9.38
N ASN A 48 -3.42 8.86 -9.36
CA ASN A 48 -1.99 8.99 -9.59
C ASN A 48 -1.18 8.41 -8.40
N GLU A 49 -1.60 8.66 -7.16
CA GLU A 49 -1.02 8.00 -5.97
C GLU A 49 -1.19 6.47 -6.02
N PHE A 50 -2.35 5.99 -6.49
CA PHE A 50 -2.57 4.54 -6.66
C PHE A 50 -1.65 3.93 -7.73
N ASN A 51 -1.48 4.61 -8.86
CA ASN A 51 -0.56 4.17 -9.91
C ASN A 51 0.90 4.13 -9.43
N GLN A 52 1.32 5.10 -8.62
CA GLN A 52 2.64 5.08 -7.97
C GLN A 52 2.80 3.88 -7.04
N PHE A 53 1.77 3.57 -6.23
CA PHE A 53 1.75 2.39 -5.37
C PHE A 53 1.84 1.08 -6.18
N GLN A 54 1.07 0.93 -7.25
CA GLN A 54 1.11 -0.25 -8.11
C GLN A 54 2.50 -0.44 -8.74
N GLY A 55 3.11 0.64 -9.24
CA GLY A 55 4.49 0.61 -9.76
C GLY A 55 5.48 0.12 -8.71
N TYR A 56 5.44 0.71 -7.51
CA TYR A 56 6.30 0.32 -6.40
C TYR A 56 6.19 -1.16 -6.01
N ILE A 57 4.97 -1.71 -5.91
CA ILE A 57 4.79 -3.15 -5.62
C ILE A 57 5.32 -4.02 -6.75
N ASN A 58 5.09 -3.64 -8.00
CA ASN A 58 5.55 -4.42 -9.14
C ASN A 58 7.08 -4.49 -9.20
N ASP A 59 7.77 -3.38 -8.95
CA ASP A 59 9.23 -3.34 -8.90
C ASP A 59 9.78 -4.24 -7.79
N LEU A 60 9.13 -4.24 -6.61
CA LEU A 60 9.52 -5.13 -5.50
C LEU A 60 9.35 -6.62 -5.80
N LYS A 61 8.35 -7.00 -6.62
CA LYS A 61 8.13 -8.41 -7.01
C LYS A 61 9.16 -8.93 -8.02
N MET A 62 9.82 -8.02 -8.74
CA MET A 62 10.84 -8.34 -9.74
C MET A 62 12.27 -8.33 -9.15
N SER A 63 12.41 -7.96 -7.88
CA SER A 63 13.66 -7.99 -7.10
C SER A 63 13.80 -9.28 -6.31
#